data_AF-A0A2I0N4T4-F1
#
_entry.id   AF-A0A2I0N4T4-F1
#
_cell.length_a   1.000
_cell.length_b   1.000
_cell.length_c   1.000
_cell.angle_alpha   90.00
_cell.angle_beta   90.00
_cell.angle_gamma   90.00
#
_symmetry.space_group_name_H-M   'P 1'
#
loop_
_entity.id
_entity.type
_entity.pdbx_description
1 polymer ?
#
loop_
_entity_poly.entity_id
_entity_poly.type
_entity_poly.pdbx_seq_one_letter_code
_entity_poly.pdbx_strand_id
1 'polypeptide(L)'
;MVKKVVGKSGLRVPKGILENVGLSAGAVASIKESGNTIIIEHTGERKEIAAAKPEKELDIRCVEVREKDTWFDFTERSMKEGKVRFYRARHKASGDWMLKVMADPSGKATVKVSKCPPGIYSPLEGDSMVFQPSKREGSVYNIISTAYLDEKRNIRRDQKEHLEEVPEYISKESEIVLWSEATGKDNARYANHPVTLIQKDDYAMMVKQFMLQRVFPIAGAGGHCKTI
;
A
#
# COMPACT_ATOMS: atom_id res chain seq x y z
N MET A 1 -6.97 34.39 -6.10
CA MET A 1 -5.62 34.89 -5.78
C MET A 1 -5.42 34.74 -4.27
N VAL A 2 -4.67 33.73 -3.81
CA VAL A 2 -4.57 33.37 -2.37
C VAL A 2 -3.43 34.16 -1.72
N LYS A 3 -3.75 35.08 -0.81
CA LYS A 3 -2.72 35.82 -0.04
C LYS A 3 -2.41 35.11 1.28
N LYS A 4 -1.11 35.12 1.56
CA LYS A 4 -0.33 34.34 2.52
C LYS A 4 -0.68 34.74 3.98
N VAL A 5 -1.20 33.81 4.77
CA VAL A 5 -1.15 33.93 6.24
C VAL A 5 0.27 33.56 6.65
N VAL A 6 1.08 34.56 6.99
CA VAL A 6 2.50 34.36 7.34
C VAL A 6 2.58 33.92 8.80
N GLY A 7 2.30 32.64 9.05
CA GLY A 7 2.90 31.95 10.19
C GLY A 7 4.35 31.59 9.85
N LYS A 8 5.26 31.63 10.82
CA LYS A 8 6.70 31.31 10.65
C LYS A 8 6.99 29.92 10.03
N SER A 9 5.98 29.07 9.83
CA SER A 9 6.10 27.68 9.35
C SER A 9 5.39 27.35 8.03
N GLY A 10 4.81 28.30 7.28
CA GLY A 10 4.21 27.99 5.97
C GLY A 10 2.97 27.08 6.02
N LEU A 11 2.31 26.98 7.18
CA LEU A 11 1.11 26.16 7.41
C LEU A 11 -0.06 26.63 6.52
N ARG A 12 -0.68 25.71 5.76
CA ARG A 12 -1.91 25.99 5.00
C ARG A 12 -3.13 25.63 5.84
N VAL A 13 -3.80 26.65 6.38
CA VAL A 13 -5.11 26.48 7.04
C VAL A 13 -6.22 26.50 5.98
N PRO A 14 -7.09 25.48 5.89
CA PRO A 14 -8.24 25.47 4.98
C PRO A 14 -9.15 26.69 5.13
N LYS A 15 -9.65 27.24 4.02
CA LYS A 15 -10.49 28.45 3.99
C LYS A 15 -11.74 28.35 4.88
N GLY A 16 -12.42 27.20 4.88
CA GLY A 16 -13.61 26.98 5.72
C GLY A 16 -13.34 27.02 7.22
N ILE A 17 -12.10 26.75 7.66
CA ILE A 17 -11.71 26.87 9.06
C ILE A 17 -11.56 28.34 9.44
N LEU A 18 -10.86 29.14 8.62
CA LEU A 18 -10.67 30.57 8.86
C LEU A 18 -12.01 31.34 8.93
N GLU A 19 -12.96 30.97 8.07
CA GLU A 19 -14.31 31.55 8.04
C GLU A 19 -15.10 31.20 9.32
N ASN A 20 -15.02 29.97 9.82
CA ASN A 20 -15.66 29.55 11.08
C ASN A 20 -15.03 30.19 12.32
N VAL A 21 -13.76 30.60 12.24
CA VAL A 21 -13.07 31.31 13.33
C VAL A 21 -13.43 32.82 13.29
N GLY A 22 -14.08 33.32 12.23
CA GLY A 22 -14.44 34.73 12.06
C GLY A 22 -13.32 35.60 11.52
N LEU A 23 -12.27 35.00 10.94
CA LEU A 23 -11.11 35.72 10.43
C LEU A 23 -11.39 36.25 9.03
N SER A 24 -11.42 37.58 8.89
CA SER A 24 -11.53 38.27 7.61
C SER A 24 -10.19 38.28 6.86
N ALA A 25 -10.26 38.50 5.54
CA ALA A 25 -9.07 38.66 4.72
C ALA A 25 -8.23 39.86 5.22
N GLY A 26 -7.00 39.60 5.66
CA GLY A 26 -6.10 40.62 6.22
C GLY A 26 -5.98 40.61 7.75
N ALA A 27 -6.72 39.76 8.45
CA ALA A 27 -6.59 39.59 9.89
C ALA A 27 -5.19 39.08 10.28
N VAL A 28 -4.61 39.66 11.33
CA VAL A 28 -3.36 39.19 11.94
C VAL A 28 -3.71 38.21 13.06
N ALA A 29 -3.30 36.95 12.91
CA ALA A 29 -3.52 35.90 13.91
C ALA A 29 -2.21 35.17 14.20
N SER A 30 -2.04 34.77 15.46
CA SER A 30 -1.00 33.87 15.93
C SER A 30 -1.49 32.43 15.71
N ILE A 31 -0.72 31.62 14.98
CA ILE A 31 -1.05 30.20 14.72
C ILE A 31 0.08 29.34 15.28
N LYS A 32 -0.27 28.44 16.20
CA LYS A 32 0.66 27.48 16.82
C LYS A 32 0.12 26.07 16.63
N GLU A 33 1.01 25.12 16.42
CA GLU A 33 0.68 23.69 16.38
C GLU A 33 1.15 23.04 17.69
N SER A 34 0.28 22.26 18.32
CA SER A 34 0.59 21.52 19.54
C SER A 34 -0.07 20.14 19.47
N GLY A 35 0.73 19.11 19.19
CA GLY A 35 0.23 17.75 18.99
C GLY A 35 -0.73 17.68 17.79
N ASN A 36 -1.97 17.24 18.03
CA ASN A 36 -3.02 17.16 17.00
C ASN A 36 -3.98 18.36 17.07
N THR A 37 -3.51 19.51 17.56
CA THR A 37 -4.31 20.73 17.73
C THR A 37 -3.62 21.91 17.08
N ILE A 38 -4.36 22.69 16.29
CA ILE A 38 -3.95 24.00 15.82
C ILE A 38 -4.61 25.03 16.74
N ILE A 39 -3.79 25.88 17.34
CA ILE A 39 -4.22 26.97 18.21
C ILE A 39 -4.14 28.26 17.38
N ILE A 40 -5.28 28.94 17.26
CA ILE A 40 -5.40 30.22 16.56
C ILE A 40 -5.74 31.30 17.61
N GLU A 41 -4.87 32.29 17.74
CA GLU A 41 -5.05 33.45 18.63
C GLU A 41 -5.28 34.71 17.77
N HIS A 42 -6.44 35.36 17.93
CA HIS A 42 -6.78 36.61 17.25
C HIS A 42 -7.56 37.52 18.19
N THR A 43 -7.18 38.82 18.27
CA THR A 43 -7.87 39.83 19.11
C THR A 43 -8.12 39.39 20.57
N GLY A 44 -7.21 38.61 21.15
CA GLY A 44 -7.35 38.08 22.52
C GLY A 44 -8.23 36.82 22.65
N GLU A 45 -8.90 36.39 21.57
CA GLU A 45 -9.61 35.12 21.53
C GLU A 45 -8.66 33.98 21.11
N ARG A 46 -8.69 32.88 21.86
CA ARG A 46 -8.00 31.63 21.57
C ARG A 46 -9.02 30.61 21.08
N LYS A 47 -8.86 30.12 19.85
CA LYS A 47 -9.62 28.97 19.34
C LYS A 47 -8.69 27.80 19.10
N GLU A 48 -9.12 26.64 19.58
CA GLU A 48 -8.43 25.37 19.38
C GLU A 48 -9.22 24.54 18.39
N ILE A 49 -8.56 24.11 17.32
CA ILE A 49 -9.15 23.23 16.33
C ILE A 49 -8.31 21.96 16.27
N ALA A 50 -8.96 20.81 16.13
CA ALA A 50 -8.24 19.59 15.83
C ALA A 50 -7.52 19.75 14.49
N ALA A 51 -6.21 19.51 14.47
CA ALA A 51 -5.49 19.31 13.23
C ALA A 51 -6.16 18.13 12.50
N ALA A 52 -6.49 18.33 11.22
CA ALA A 52 -6.96 17.24 10.39
C ALA A 52 -5.88 16.15 10.41
N LYS A 53 -6.25 14.95 10.86
CA LYS A 53 -5.32 13.82 10.90
C LYS A 53 -4.79 13.60 9.48
N PRO A 54 -3.47 13.54 9.26
CA PRO A 54 -2.93 13.28 7.94
C PRO A 54 -3.53 11.97 7.42
N GLU A 55 -4.15 12.02 6.24
CA GLU A 55 -4.64 10.81 5.59
C GLU A 55 -3.46 9.87 5.35
N LYS A 56 -3.58 8.63 5.81
CA LYS A 56 -2.58 7.59 5.56
C LYS A 56 -2.50 7.36 4.04
N GLU A 57 -1.28 7.16 3.53
CA GLU A 57 -1.07 6.84 2.12
C GLU A 57 -1.82 5.57 1.70
N LEU A 58 -1.88 4.59 2.61
CA LEU A 58 -2.58 3.33 2.44
C LEU A 58 -3.29 2.93 3.75
N ASP A 59 -4.59 2.65 3.66
CA ASP A 59 -5.41 2.10 4.76
C ASP A 59 -5.94 0.73 4.36
N ILE A 60 -5.63 -0.31 5.14
CA ILE A 60 -6.04 -1.70 4.88
C ILE A 60 -6.90 -2.18 6.04
N ARG A 61 -8.08 -2.70 5.73
CA ARG A 61 -9.01 -3.24 6.73
C ARG A 61 -9.61 -4.56 6.25
N CYS A 62 -9.60 -5.57 7.12
CA CYS A 62 -10.36 -6.79 6.91
C CYS A 62 -11.85 -6.45 7.04
N VAL A 63 -12.66 -6.81 6.05
CA VAL A 63 -14.11 -6.52 6.01
C VAL A 63 -14.96 -7.78 6.14
N GLU A 64 -14.39 -8.94 5.83
CA GLU A 64 -15.09 -10.22 5.93
C GLU A 64 -14.08 -11.36 6.15
N VAL A 65 -14.45 -12.36 6.94
CA VAL A 65 -13.67 -13.58 7.15
C VAL A 65 -14.60 -14.78 6.94
N ARG A 66 -14.13 -15.74 6.14
CA ARG A 66 -14.74 -17.05 5.96
C ARG A 66 -13.75 -18.10 6.43
N GLU A 67 -14.08 -18.76 7.53
CA GLU A 67 -13.22 -19.80 8.11
C GLU A 67 -13.03 -20.99 7.17
N LYS A 68 -14.01 -21.25 6.31
CA LYS A 68 -13.97 -22.29 5.29
C LYS A 68 -14.66 -21.78 4.02
N ASP A 69 -13.91 -21.75 2.92
CA ASP A 69 -14.40 -21.45 1.57
C ASP A 69 -13.57 -22.24 0.55
N THR A 70 -14.00 -22.27 -0.71
CA THR A 70 -13.33 -23.00 -1.79
C THR A 70 -12.92 -22.09 -2.94
N TRP A 71 -11.78 -22.39 -3.56
CA TRP A 71 -11.30 -21.67 -4.73
C TRP A 71 -10.48 -22.57 -5.64
N PHE A 72 -10.37 -22.18 -6.92
CA PHE A 72 -9.48 -22.85 -7.85
C PHE A 72 -8.08 -22.24 -7.77
N ASP A 73 -7.08 -23.07 -7.46
CA ASP A 73 -5.67 -22.68 -7.44
C ASP A 73 -5.07 -22.87 -8.84
N PHE A 74 -4.57 -21.80 -9.44
CA PHE A 74 -4.02 -21.85 -10.81
C PHE A 74 -2.59 -22.43 -10.87
N THR A 75 -1.85 -22.43 -9.77
CA THR A 75 -0.51 -23.05 -9.72
C THR A 75 -0.64 -24.57 -9.72
N GLU A 76 -1.57 -25.10 -8.93
CA GLU A 76 -1.76 -26.54 -8.74
C GLU A 76 -2.92 -27.10 -9.56
N ARG A 77 -3.66 -26.24 -10.27
CA ARG A 77 -4.80 -26.59 -11.14
C ARG A 77 -5.83 -27.48 -10.44
N SER A 78 -6.12 -27.17 -9.18
CA SER A 78 -7.01 -27.96 -8.33
C SER A 78 -7.90 -27.07 -7.47
N MET A 79 -9.03 -27.63 -7.02
CA MET A 79 -9.86 -27.00 -6.01
C MET A 79 -9.16 -27.08 -4.65
N LYS A 80 -9.06 -25.94 -3.99
CA LYS A 80 -8.58 -25.79 -2.62
C LYS A 80 -9.71 -25.41 -1.70
N GLU A 81 -9.55 -25.79 -0.44
CA GLU A 81 -10.41 -25.37 0.67
C GLU A 81 -9.51 -24.74 1.74
N GLY A 82 -10.01 -23.71 2.40
CA GLY A 82 -9.32 -23.09 3.53
C GLY A 82 -9.94 -21.77 3.92
N LYS A 83 -9.14 -20.92 4.58
CA LYS A 83 -9.59 -19.64 5.11
C LYS A 83 -9.52 -18.57 4.04
N VAL A 84 -10.61 -17.81 3.88
CA VAL A 84 -10.68 -16.67 2.96
C VAL A 84 -10.99 -15.40 3.73
N ARG A 85 -10.21 -14.34 3.49
CA ARG A 85 -10.41 -13.03 4.10
C ARG A 85 -10.55 -11.97 3.02
N PHE A 86 -11.53 -11.10 3.15
CA PHE A 86 -11.69 -9.95 2.25
C PHE A 86 -11.15 -8.70 2.92
N TYR A 87 -10.39 -7.93 2.16
CA TYR A 87 -9.77 -6.69 2.59
C TYR A 87 -10.22 -5.55 1.69
N ARG A 88 -10.61 -4.45 2.33
CA ARG A 88 -10.69 -3.14 1.68
C ARG A 88 -9.33 -2.47 1.85
N ALA A 89 -8.69 -2.10 0.74
CA ALA A 89 -7.49 -1.29 0.74
C ALA A 89 -7.78 0.05 0.06
N ARG A 90 -7.64 1.15 0.80
CA ARG A 90 -7.77 2.51 0.27
C ARG A 90 -6.38 3.10 0.11
N HIS A 91 -5.99 3.36 -1.12
CA HIS A 91 -4.74 4.05 -1.45
C HIS A 91 -5.09 5.45 -1.96
N LYS A 92 -4.40 6.47 -1.44
CA LYS A 92 -4.77 7.87 -1.65
C LYS A 92 -4.89 8.27 -3.13
N ALA A 93 -3.97 7.81 -3.98
CA ALA A 93 -3.94 8.16 -5.39
C ALA A 93 -4.74 7.23 -6.30
N SER A 94 -4.91 5.95 -5.95
CA SER A 94 -5.60 4.98 -6.81
C SER A 94 -7.05 4.73 -6.40
N GLY A 95 -7.44 5.03 -5.17
CA GLY A 95 -8.81 4.88 -4.67
C GLY A 95 -9.02 3.59 -3.87
N ASP A 96 -10.24 3.06 -3.93
CA ASP A 96 -10.70 1.92 -3.13
C ASP A 96 -10.55 0.59 -3.88
N TRP A 97 -9.93 -0.38 -3.21
CA TRP A 97 -9.68 -1.72 -3.72
C TRP A 97 -10.35 -2.77 -2.83
N MET A 98 -10.83 -3.85 -3.44
CA MET A 98 -11.27 -5.05 -2.74
C MET A 98 -10.37 -6.21 -3.12
N LEU A 99 -9.69 -6.77 -2.14
CA LEU A 99 -8.81 -7.93 -2.31
C LEU A 99 -9.34 -9.07 -1.45
N LYS A 100 -9.07 -10.30 -1.87
CA LYS A 100 -9.25 -11.48 -1.03
C LYS A 100 -7.93 -12.21 -0.84
N VAL A 101 -7.69 -12.68 0.37
CA VAL A 101 -6.56 -13.54 0.72
C VAL A 101 -7.11 -14.94 0.94
N MET A 102 -6.61 -15.90 0.19
CA MET A 102 -7.00 -17.31 0.26
C MET A 102 -5.80 -18.08 0.80
N ALA A 103 -5.91 -18.61 2.02
CA ALA A 103 -4.85 -19.35 2.69
C ALA A 103 -5.25 -20.83 2.80
N ASP A 104 -4.44 -21.71 2.24
CA ASP A 104 -4.67 -23.16 2.32
C ASP A 104 -3.95 -23.78 3.54
N PRO A 105 -4.31 -25.02 3.92
CA PRO A 105 -3.69 -25.71 5.04
C PRO A 105 -2.19 -25.96 4.91
N SER A 106 -1.63 -25.96 3.69
CA SER A 106 -0.18 -26.09 3.47
C SER A 106 0.60 -24.85 3.91
N GLY A 107 -0.11 -23.73 4.10
CA GLY A 107 0.47 -22.44 4.49
C GLY A 107 0.82 -21.54 3.32
N LYS A 108 0.47 -21.95 2.11
CA LYS A 108 0.47 -21.07 0.94
C LYS A 108 -0.71 -20.11 1.05
N ALA A 109 -0.47 -18.85 0.66
CA ALA A 109 -1.50 -17.82 0.61
C ALA A 109 -1.52 -17.12 -0.75
N THR A 110 -2.70 -16.77 -1.24
CA THR A 110 -2.85 -16.02 -2.49
C THR A 110 -3.69 -14.78 -2.23
N VAL A 111 -3.12 -13.61 -2.51
CA VAL A 111 -3.85 -12.35 -2.59
C VAL A 111 -4.40 -12.21 -4.00
N LYS A 112 -5.69 -11.95 -4.15
CA LYS A 112 -6.36 -11.76 -5.45
C LYS A 112 -7.26 -10.54 -5.43
N VAL A 113 -7.17 -9.73 -6.47
CA VAL A 113 -8.07 -8.57 -6.65
C VAL A 113 -9.46 -9.07 -6.98
N SER A 114 -10.42 -8.71 -6.15
CA SER A 114 -11.84 -9.00 -6.37
C SER A 114 -12.56 -7.83 -7.05
N LYS A 115 -12.16 -6.59 -6.74
CA LYS A 115 -12.59 -5.36 -7.42
C LYS A 115 -11.48 -4.33 -7.35
N CYS A 116 -11.26 -3.60 -8.44
CA CYS A 116 -10.33 -2.46 -8.48
C CYS A 116 -11.05 -1.17 -8.91
N PRO A 117 -10.41 -0.01 -8.71
CA PRO A 117 -10.86 1.25 -9.28
C PRO A 117 -10.96 1.17 -10.82
N PRO A 118 -11.93 1.86 -11.45
CA PRO A 118 -12.07 1.86 -12.90
C PRO A 118 -10.90 2.58 -13.59
N GLY A 119 -10.80 2.41 -14.92
CA GLY A 119 -9.78 3.06 -15.74
C GLY A 119 -8.51 2.24 -15.84
N ILE A 120 -7.34 2.86 -15.61
CA ILE A 120 -6.04 2.21 -15.84
C ILE A 120 -5.81 0.95 -15.01
N TYR A 121 -6.52 0.78 -13.89
CA TYR A 121 -6.39 -0.35 -12.99
C TYR A 121 -7.33 -1.51 -13.30
N SER A 122 -8.29 -1.35 -14.22
CA SER A 122 -9.22 -2.43 -14.59
C SER A 122 -8.53 -3.73 -15.04
N PRO A 123 -7.35 -3.71 -15.71
CA PRO A 123 -6.65 -4.95 -16.06
C PRO A 123 -6.12 -5.73 -14.86
N LEU A 124 -6.07 -5.13 -13.66
CA LEU A 124 -5.68 -5.81 -12.43
C LEU A 124 -6.83 -6.55 -11.76
N GLU A 125 -8.07 -6.45 -12.27
CA GLU A 125 -9.16 -7.25 -11.72
C GLU A 125 -8.91 -8.74 -11.94
N GLY A 126 -9.02 -9.54 -10.89
CA GLY A 126 -8.66 -10.96 -10.92
C GLY A 126 -7.15 -11.23 -10.87
N ASP A 127 -6.31 -10.19 -10.92
CA ASP A 127 -4.86 -10.34 -10.77
C ASP A 127 -4.51 -10.87 -9.38
N SER A 128 -3.41 -11.63 -9.29
CA SER A 128 -3.03 -12.32 -8.06
C SER A 128 -1.54 -12.29 -7.76
N MET A 129 -1.23 -12.48 -6.48
CA MET A 129 0.10 -12.59 -5.92
C MET A 129 0.12 -13.78 -4.95
N VAL A 130 1.07 -14.69 -5.16
CA VAL A 130 1.20 -15.93 -4.39
C VAL A 130 2.35 -15.82 -3.41
N PHE A 131 2.08 -16.18 -2.15
CA PHE A 131 3.03 -16.30 -1.07
C PHE A 131 3.23 -17.78 -0.75
N GLN A 132 4.47 -18.24 -0.83
CA GLN A 132 4.85 -19.64 -0.64
C GLN A 132 5.50 -19.85 0.72
N PRO A 133 5.33 -21.01 1.38
CA PRO A 133 6.04 -21.31 2.62
C PRO A 133 7.57 -21.16 2.48
N SER A 134 8.19 -20.47 3.44
CA SER A 134 9.65 -20.35 3.53
C SER A 134 10.25 -21.49 4.36
N LYS A 135 11.56 -21.75 4.20
CA LYS A 135 12.34 -22.52 5.17
C LYS A 135 12.48 -21.82 6.52
N ARG A 136 12.36 -20.49 6.57
CA ARG A 136 12.28 -19.78 7.84
C ARG A 136 10.91 -20.05 8.45
N GLU A 137 10.91 -20.68 9.62
CA GLU A 137 9.70 -21.08 10.33
C GLU A 137 8.76 -19.88 10.55
N GLY A 138 7.45 -20.10 10.37
CA GLY A 138 6.43 -19.08 10.56
C GLY A 138 6.36 -18.03 9.44
N SER A 139 7.15 -18.16 8.38
CA SER A 139 7.21 -17.18 7.29
C SER A 139 6.79 -17.74 5.93
N VAL A 140 6.31 -16.84 5.08
CA VAL A 140 6.06 -17.05 3.65
C VAL A 140 6.86 -16.03 2.85
N TYR A 141 7.12 -16.35 1.58
CA TYR A 141 7.84 -15.46 0.68
C TYR A 141 7.09 -15.21 -0.63
N ASN A 142 7.34 -14.05 -1.23
CA ASN A 142 6.91 -13.72 -2.59
C ASN A 142 8.07 -13.09 -3.37
N ILE A 143 8.28 -13.54 -4.62
CA ILE A 143 9.27 -12.96 -5.53
C ILE A 143 8.86 -11.53 -5.86
N ILE A 144 9.79 -10.59 -5.71
CA ILE A 144 9.52 -9.17 -5.93
C ILE A 144 9.33 -8.91 -7.43
N SER A 145 8.16 -8.42 -7.78
CA SER A 145 7.81 -8.06 -9.15
C SER A 145 6.97 -6.79 -9.17
N THR A 146 7.55 -5.69 -9.62
CA THR A 146 6.88 -4.39 -9.66
C THR A 146 6.12 -4.19 -10.95
N ALA A 147 4.90 -3.70 -10.88
CA ALA A 147 4.13 -3.33 -12.05
C ALA A 147 4.65 -2.02 -12.66
N TYR A 148 4.40 -1.79 -13.94
CA TYR A 148 4.65 -0.52 -14.63
C TYR A 148 3.69 -0.38 -15.81
N LEU A 149 3.55 0.84 -16.34
CA LEU A 149 2.84 1.08 -17.60
C LEU A 149 3.83 1.09 -18.75
N ASP A 150 3.57 0.30 -19.79
CA ASP A 150 4.32 0.42 -21.05
C ASP A 150 3.87 1.65 -21.85
N GLU A 151 4.53 1.92 -22.99
CA GLU A 151 4.22 3.06 -23.87
C GLU A 151 2.75 3.10 -24.34
N LYS A 152 2.13 1.92 -24.45
CA LYS A 152 0.73 1.76 -24.84
C LYS A 152 -0.22 1.76 -23.64
N ARG A 153 0.28 2.09 -22.44
CA ARG A 153 -0.43 2.10 -21.16
C ARG A 153 -0.98 0.73 -20.75
N ASN A 154 -0.37 -0.35 -21.20
CA ASN A 154 -0.67 -1.68 -20.64
C ASN A 154 0.11 -1.87 -19.35
N ILE A 155 -0.52 -2.56 -18.40
CA ILE A 155 0.15 -2.96 -17.17
C ILE A 155 1.07 -4.13 -17.47
N ARG A 156 2.36 -3.92 -17.21
CA ARG A 156 3.42 -4.92 -17.29
C ARG A 156 4.00 -5.17 -15.91
N ARG A 157 4.88 -6.16 -15.83
CA ARG A 157 5.53 -6.60 -14.60
C ARG A 157 7.01 -6.76 -14.86
N ASP A 158 7.80 -6.22 -13.95
CA ASP A 158 9.24 -6.30 -13.95
C ASP A 158 9.67 -7.09 -12.70
N GLN A 159 10.15 -8.31 -12.91
CA GLN A 159 10.68 -9.13 -11.82
C GLN A 159 12.07 -8.65 -11.50
N LYS A 160 12.34 -8.40 -10.22
CA LYS A 160 13.68 -7.98 -9.79
C LYS A 160 14.60 -9.18 -9.76
N GLU A 161 15.81 -9.00 -10.26
CA GLU A 161 16.83 -10.06 -10.32
C GLU A 161 17.93 -9.81 -9.28
N HIS A 162 18.07 -8.56 -8.84
CA HIS A 162 19.08 -8.15 -7.87
C HIS A 162 18.50 -7.29 -6.74
N LEU A 163 19.13 -7.32 -5.55
CA LEU A 163 18.66 -6.60 -4.35
C LEU A 163 18.65 -5.08 -4.57
N GLU A 164 19.61 -4.57 -5.32
CA GLU A 164 19.79 -3.15 -5.62
C GLU A 164 18.65 -2.59 -6.49
N GLU A 165 17.94 -3.46 -7.21
CA GLU A 165 16.79 -3.08 -8.04
C GLU A 165 15.48 -2.99 -7.24
N VAL A 166 15.48 -3.44 -5.98
CA VAL A 166 14.31 -3.42 -5.12
C VAL A 166 14.03 -1.97 -4.71
N PRO A 167 12.85 -1.42 -5.03
CA PRO A 167 12.52 -0.05 -4.67
C PRO A 167 12.51 0.16 -3.15
N GLU A 168 13.01 1.32 -2.72
CA GLU A 168 13.15 1.67 -1.30
C GLU A 168 11.82 1.60 -0.52
N TYR A 169 10.69 1.94 -1.16
CA TYR A 169 9.38 1.87 -0.53
C TYR A 169 8.90 0.43 -0.25
N ILE A 170 9.48 -0.59 -0.90
CA ILE A 170 9.23 -2.00 -0.59
C ILE A 170 10.15 -2.45 0.54
N SER A 171 11.46 -2.13 0.48
CA SER A 171 12.43 -2.55 1.49
C SER A 171 12.25 -1.87 2.85
N LYS A 172 11.63 -0.68 2.88
CA LYS A 172 11.22 -0.02 4.14
C LYS A 172 10.09 -0.72 4.88
N GLU A 173 9.30 -1.54 4.18
CA GLU A 173 8.04 -2.08 4.67
C GLU A 173 8.07 -3.59 4.91
N SER A 174 9.11 -4.27 4.43
CA SER A 174 9.26 -5.71 4.59
C SER A 174 10.71 -6.14 4.55
N GLU A 175 10.99 -7.25 5.21
CA GLU A 175 12.29 -7.91 5.11
C GLU A 175 12.47 -8.43 3.67
N ILE A 176 13.64 -8.13 3.11
CA ILE A 176 14.06 -8.59 1.79
C ILE A 176 15.25 -9.52 1.96
N VAL A 177 15.13 -10.71 1.41
CA VAL A 177 16.18 -11.73 1.41
C VAL A 177 16.32 -12.29 0.00
N LEU A 178 17.38 -13.06 -0.24
CA LEU A 178 17.50 -13.82 -1.47
C LEU A 178 16.56 -15.02 -1.46
N TRP A 179 16.11 -15.43 -2.63
CA TRP A 179 15.28 -16.63 -2.78
C TRP A 179 15.98 -17.89 -2.26
N SER A 180 17.30 -17.99 -2.47
CA SER A 180 18.12 -19.07 -1.92
C SER A 180 18.02 -19.14 -0.40
N GLU A 181 18.08 -18.01 0.29
CA GLU A 181 17.92 -17.93 1.75
C GLU A 181 16.50 -18.31 2.20
N ALA A 182 15.48 -17.83 1.47
CA ALA A 182 14.08 -18.13 1.80
C ALA A 182 13.71 -19.61 1.57
N THR A 183 14.40 -20.32 0.68
CA THR A 183 14.05 -21.70 0.27
C THR A 183 15.11 -22.75 0.59
N GLY A 184 16.33 -22.33 0.93
CA GLY A 184 17.55 -23.14 1.08
C GLY A 184 17.90 -23.92 -0.19
N LYS A 185 17.78 -23.29 -1.37
CA LYS A 185 18.09 -23.87 -2.68
C LYS A 185 19.03 -22.92 -3.45
N ASP A 186 20.31 -23.27 -3.50
CA ASP A 186 21.34 -22.35 -4.02
C ASP A 186 21.58 -22.49 -5.54
N ASN A 187 21.25 -23.64 -6.13
CA ASN A 187 21.52 -23.95 -7.55
C ASN A 187 20.30 -23.70 -8.48
N ALA A 188 19.29 -22.97 -8.02
CA ALA A 188 18.13 -22.66 -8.84
C ALA A 188 18.35 -21.41 -9.69
N ARG A 189 17.69 -21.35 -10.85
CA ARG A 189 17.67 -20.14 -11.71
C ARG A 189 17.36 -18.86 -10.93
N TYR A 190 16.51 -18.95 -9.91
CA TYR A 190 16.07 -17.81 -9.14
C TYR A 190 16.87 -17.56 -7.86
N ALA A 191 17.98 -18.27 -7.61
CA ALA A 191 18.71 -18.22 -6.34
C ALA A 191 19.02 -16.80 -5.86
N ASN A 192 19.44 -15.94 -6.80
CA ASN A 192 19.83 -14.56 -6.51
C ASN A 192 18.67 -13.56 -6.57
N HIS A 193 17.45 -13.99 -6.90
CA HIS A 193 16.33 -13.07 -6.99
C HIS A 193 15.87 -12.64 -5.59
N PRO A 194 15.62 -11.34 -5.38
CA PRO A 194 15.09 -10.86 -4.12
C PRO A 194 13.63 -11.30 -3.91
N VAL A 195 13.32 -11.65 -2.67
CA VAL A 195 11.97 -12.00 -2.22
C VAL A 195 11.61 -11.17 -1.00
N THR A 196 10.32 -10.87 -0.86
CA THR A 196 9.76 -10.38 0.41
C THR A 196 9.54 -11.55 1.33
N LEU A 197 9.90 -11.40 2.61
CA LEU A 197 9.60 -12.37 3.67
C LEU A 197 8.57 -11.78 4.63
N ILE A 198 7.48 -12.52 4.87
CA ILE A 198 6.34 -12.06 5.66
C ILE A 198 5.91 -13.17 6.61
N GLN A 199 5.43 -12.81 7.80
CA GLN A 199 4.83 -13.77 8.72
C GLN A 199 3.59 -14.42 8.08
N LYS A 200 3.47 -15.75 8.17
CA LYS A 200 2.47 -16.59 7.49
C LYS A 200 1.01 -16.14 7.70
N ASP A 201 0.69 -15.53 8.84
CA ASP A 201 -0.67 -15.10 9.17
C ASP A 201 -0.88 -13.58 9.13
N ASP A 202 0.14 -12.81 8.72
CA ASP A 202 0.01 -11.37 8.48
C ASP A 202 -0.55 -11.09 7.08
N TYR A 203 -1.82 -11.46 6.90
CA TYR A 203 -2.53 -11.27 5.64
C TYR A 203 -2.71 -9.79 5.28
N ALA A 204 -2.70 -8.88 6.26
CA ALA A 204 -2.73 -7.44 6.01
C ALA A 204 -1.43 -6.98 5.34
N MET A 205 -0.27 -7.49 5.80
CA MET A 205 1.02 -7.24 5.15
C MET A 205 1.10 -7.87 3.77
N MET A 206 0.52 -9.05 3.54
CA MET A 206 0.42 -9.64 2.19
C MET A 206 -0.38 -8.75 1.23
N VAL A 207 -1.51 -8.20 1.69
CA VAL A 207 -2.29 -7.21 0.94
C VAL A 207 -1.47 -5.94 0.72
N LYS A 208 -0.74 -5.46 1.73
CA LYS A 208 0.17 -4.31 1.60
C LYS A 208 1.22 -4.57 0.52
N GLN A 209 1.84 -5.74 0.49
CA GLN A 209 2.81 -6.11 -0.53
C GLN A 209 2.21 -6.17 -1.94
N PHE A 210 0.98 -6.65 -2.08
CA PHE A 210 0.25 -6.52 -3.34
C PHE A 210 0.14 -5.05 -3.77
N MET A 211 -0.28 -4.16 -2.85
CA MET A 211 -0.42 -2.73 -3.15
C MET A 211 0.92 -2.07 -3.52
N LEU A 212 1.98 -2.34 -2.76
CA LEU A 212 3.32 -1.79 -2.98
C LEU A 212 3.91 -2.24 -4.33
N GLN A 213 3.70 -3.49 -4.72
CA GLN A 213 4.30 -4.00 -5.95
C GLN A 213 3.41 -3.79 -7.18
N ARG A 214 2.08 -3.79 -7.05
CA ARG A 214 1.14 -3.73 -8.20
C ARG A 214 0.50 -2.37 -8.41
N VAL A 215 0.35 -1.56 -7.36
CA VAL A 215 -0.46 -0.33 -7.40
C VAL A 215 0.40 0.92 -7.27
N PHE A 216 1.27 0.97 -6.27
CA PHE A 216 2.15 2.13 -5.99
C PHE A 216 2.99 2.58 -7.21
N PRO A 217 3.61 1.67 -7.99
CA PRO A 217 4.41 2.07 -9.14
C PRO A 217 3.59 2.77 -10.22
N ILE A 218 2.35 2.31 -10.43
CA ILE A 218 1.44 2.83 -11.46
C ILE A 218 0.82 4.15 -10.99
N ALA A 219 0.53 4.27 -9.70
CA ALA A 219 -0.09 5.46 -9.11
C ALA A 219 0.86 6.67 -9.01
N GLY A 220 2.12 6.53 -9.44
CA GLY A 220 3.12 7.60 -9.40
C GLY A 220 3.79 7.81 -8.03
N ALA A 221 3.39 7.05 -7.01
CA ALA A 221 4.03 7.06 -5.69
C ALA A 221 5.40 6.32 -5.68
N GLY A 222 5.68 5.52 -6.70
CA GLY A 222 6.91 4.71 -6.83
C GLY A 222 8.11 5.39 -7.50
N GLY A 223 8.09 6.71 -7.74
CA GLY A 223 9.26 7.50 -8.13
C GLY A 223 9.85 7.29 -9.53
N HIS A 224 9.52 6.22 -10.26
CA HIS A 224 10.09 5.96 -11.59
C HIS A 224 9.01 5.61 -12.61
N CYS A 225 8.44 6.65 -13.23
CA CYS A 225 7.99 6.51 -14.61
C CYS A 225 9.26 6.37 -15.44
N LYS A 226 9.65 5.15 -15.83
CA LYS A 226 10.64 4.97 -16.91
C LYS A 226 9.99 5.52 -18.17
N THR A 227 10.19 6.81 -18.41
CA THR A 227 9.99 7.39 -19.73
C THR A 227 11.22 6.95 -20.51
N ILE A 228 11.06 5.96 -21.38
CA ILE A 228 12.07 5.62 -22.38
C ILE A 228 11.97 6.65 -23.50
#